data_AF-A0A1I4MZQ2-F1
#
_entry.id   AF-A0A1I4MZQ2-F1
#
_cell.length_a   1.000
_cell.length_b   1.000
_cell.length_c   1.000
_cell.angle_alpha   90.00
_cell.angle_beta   90.00
_cell.angle_gamma   90.00
#
_symmetry.space_group_name_H-M   'P 1'
#
loop_
_entity.id
_entity.type
_entity.pdbx_description
1 polymer ?
#
loop_
_entity_poly.entity_id
_entity_poly.type
_entity_poly.pdbx_seq_one_letter_code
_entity_poly.pdbx_strand_id
1 'polypeptide(L)'
;MLPDQGKELLSIGWAAIARALNISYRSESDERAPWLQELGACFVTLMQDRKLRGYIGSLEAQRSLLMDVKSNAVFAALHDSRLVPLRTAEFDDTHIEISLLSSRLAMVVQE
;
A
#
# COMPACT_ATOMS: atom_id res chain seq x y z
N MET A 1 14.22 4.09 -5.89
CA MET A 1 13.54 4.66 -4.70
C MET A 1 14.56 4.82 -3.60
N LEU A 2 14.61 5.97 -2.94
CA LEU A 2 15.51 6.16 -1.79
C LEU A 2 14.98 5.36 -0.60
N PRO A 3 15.84 4.78 0.27
CA PRO A 3 15.40 3.99 1.43
C PRO A 3 14.35 4.68 2.31
N ASP A 4 14.45 6.01 2.45
CA ASP A 4 13.53 6.79 3.29
C ASP A 4 12.12 6.94 2.68
N GLN A 5 12.00 6.91 1.35
CA GLN A 5 10.70 6.89 0.68
C GLN A 5 9.92 5.61 1.00
N GLY A 6 10.62 4.49 1.26
CA GLY A 6 9.99 3.22 1.63
C GLY A 6 9.29 3.30 2.97
N LYS A 7 9.99 3.85 3.96
CA LYS A 7 9.44 4.06 5.31
C LYS A 7 8.23 4.99 5.27
N GLU A 8 8.30 6.05 4.46
CA GLU A 8 7.18 6.96 4.21
C GLU A 8 5.95 6.21 3.68
N LEU A 9 6.10 5.42 2.62
CA LEU A 9 4.99 4.64 2.06
C LEU A 9 4.39 3.67 3.08
N LEU A 10 5.23 2.97 3.85
CA LEU A 10 4.77 2.05 4.90
C LEU A 10 3.99 2.79 5.99
N SER A 11 4.48 3.95 6.44
CA SER A 11 3.80 4.78 7.44
C SER A 11 2.44 5.26 6.95
N ILE A 12 2.36 5.69 5.68
CA ILE A 12 1.10 6.10 5.03
C ILE A 12 0.12 4.94 4.94
N GLY A 13 0.57 3.76 4.49
CA GLY A 13 -0.26 2.56 4.37
C GLY A 13 -0.84 2.14 5.72
N TRP A 14 -0.01 2.11 6.76
CA TRP A 14 -0.45 1.80 8.13
C TRP A 14 -1.44 2.81 8.67
N ALA A 15 -1.17 4.11 8.50
CA ALA A 15 -2.07 5.16 8.95
C ALA A 15 -3.46 5.04 8.28
N ALA A 16 -3.50 4.67 7.00
CA ALA A 16 -4.75 4.45 6.27
C ALA A 16 -5.54 3.26 6.84
N ILE A 17 -4.87 2.12 7.06
CA ILE A 17 -5.51 0.92 7.64
C ILE A 17 -5.99 1.20 9.06
N ALA A 18 -5.16 1.81 9.91
CA ALA A 18 -5.50 2.14 11.29
C ALA A 18 -6.73 3.04 11.35
N ARG A 19 -6.78 4.09 10.53
CA ARG A 19 -7.95 4.97 10.43
C ARG A 19 -9.21 4.22 10.01
N ALA A 20 -9.12 3.31 9.04
CA ALA A 20 -10.25 2.51 8.59
C ALA A 20 -10.74 1.52 9.66
N LEU A 21 -9.83 1.04 10.51
CA LEU A 21 -10.12 0.18 11.67
C LEU A 21 -10.48 0.94 12.95
N ASN A 22 -10.50 2.28 12.92
CA ASN A 22 -10.69 3.14 14.10
C ASN A 22 -9.65 2.87 15.22
N ILE A 23 -8.41 2.60 14.83
CA ILE A 23 -7.25 2.44 15.72
C ILE A 23 -6.47 3.76 15.76
N SER A 24 -6.06 4.15 16.96
CA SER A 24 -5.17 5.30 17.14
C SER A 24 -3.75 4.90 16.70
N TYR A 25 -3.28 5.49 15.61
CA TYR A 25 -1.94 5.26 15.06
C TYR A 25 -1.29 6.60 14.71
N ARG A 26 -0.07 6.83 15.21
CA ARG A 26 0.69 8.04 14.91
C ARG A 26 1.58 7.79 13.69
N SER A 27 1.30 8.51 12.60
CA SER A 27 2.16 8.54 11.43
C SER A 27 3.11 9.73 11.52
N GLU A 28 4.38 9.53 11.16
CA GLU A 28 5.37 10.61 11.01
C GLU A 28 5.53 11.05 9.54
N SER A 29 4.72 10.48 8.64
CA SER A 29 4.82 10.69 7.20
C SER A 29 4.52 12.13 6.76
N ASP A 30 5.40 12.73 5.95
CA ASP A 30 5.09 13.99 5.25
C ASP A 30 4.37 13.75 3.93
N GLU A 31 3.04 13.62 4.01
CA GLU A 31 2.19 13.38 2.84
C GLU A 31 2.22 14.52 1.79
N ARG A 32 2.80 15.67 2.12
CA ARG A 32 2.93 16.83 1.21
C ARG A 32 4.15 16.73 0.30
N ALA A 33 5.00 15.72 0.47
CA ALA A 33 6.17 15.55 -0.37
C ALA A 33 5.77 15.49 -1.87
N PRO A 34 6.40 16.25 -2.77
CA PRO A 34 5.95 16.35 -4.17
C PRO A 34 5.86 15.00 -4.90
N TRP A 35 6.80 14.08 -4.65
CA TRP A 35 6.84 12.75 -5.27
C TRP A 35 5.63 11.85 -4.90
N LEU A 36 4.94 12.15 -3.79
CA LEU A 36 3.71 11.45 -3.40
C LEU A 36 2.50 11.94 -4.21
N GLN A 37 2.57 13.14 -4.77
CA GLN A 37 1.51 13.76 -5.57
C GLN A 37 1.60 13.39 -7.06
N GLU A 38 2.73 12.85 -7.50
CA GLU A 38 2.93 12.33 -8.85
C GLU A 38 2.09 11.06 -9.08
N LEU A 39 1.77 10.80 -10.36
CA LEU A 39 1.08 9.57 -10.75
C LEU A 39 1.94 8.35 -10.37
N GLY A 40 1.34 7.41 -9.65
CA GLY A 40 2.00 6.18 -9.23
C GLY A 40 1.02 5.02 -9.13
N ALA A 41 1.55 3.81 -9.19
CA ALA A 41 0.81 2.58 -9.01
C ALA A 41 1.59 1.64 -8.08
N CYS A 42 0.88 0.99 -7.17
CA CYS A 42 1.48 0.06 -6.24
C CYS A 42 0.57 -1.15 -5.99
N PHE A 43 1.20 -2.21 -5.48
CA PHE A 43 0.51 -3.31 -4.81
C PHE A 43 0.80 -3.27 -3.33
N VAL A 44 -0.23 -3.49 -2.52
CA VAL A 44 -0.14 -3.68 -1.08
C VAL A 44 -0.42 -5.13 -0.76
N THR A 45 0.52 -5.76 -0.06
CA THR A 45 0.38 -7.11 0.48
C THR A 45 0.34 -7.01 1.99
N LEU A 46 -0.60 -7.71 2.62
CA LEU A 46 -0.67 -7.92 4.06
C LEU A 46 -0.37 -9.37 4.37
N MET A 47 0.45 -9.62 5.38
CA MET A 47 0.88 -10.95 5.80
C MET A 47 0.74 -11.11 7.31
N GLN A 48 0.37 -12.31 7.77
CA GLN A 48 0.38 -12.72 9.18
C GLN A 48 0.86 -14.15 9.29
N ASP A 49 1.80 -14.45 10.18
CA ASP A 49 2.37 -15.82 10.35
C ASP A 49 2.79 -16.49 9.02
N ARG A 50 3.39 -15.71 8.12
CA ARG A 50 3.77 -16.11 6.75
C ARG A 50 2.60 -16.51 5.84
N LYS A 51 1.36 -16.17 6.21
CA LYS A 51 0.15 -16.37 5.40
C LYS A 51 -0.34 -15.06 4.83
N LEU A 52 -0.90 -15.14 3.63
CA LEU A 52 -1.51 -13.99 2.97
C LEU A 52 -2.76 -13.53 3.72
N ARG A 53 -2.82 -12.22 3.99
CA ARG A 53 -3.90 -11.56 4.72
C ARG A 53 -4.64 -10.49 3.90
N GLY A 54 -4.03 -10.04 2.80
CA GLY A 54 -4.58 -9.08 1.85
C GLY A 54 -3.64 -8.92 0.66
N TYR A 55 -4.16 -8.83 -0.57
CA TYR A 55 -3.35 -8.46 -1.74
C TYR A 55 -4.17 -7.67 -2.74
N ILE A 56 -3.95 -6.35 -2.80
CA ILE A 56 -4.65 -5.46 -3.72
C ILE A 56 -3.64 -4.47 -4.31
N GLY A 57 -3.80 -4.14 -5.58
CA GLY A 57 -3.01 -3.09 -6.20
C GLY A 57 -3.53 -2.61 -7.54
N SER A 58 -2.89 -1.55 -8.00
CA SER A 58 -3.14 -0.93 -9.30
C SER A 58 -2.05 -1.38 -10.27
N LEU A 59 -2.46 -1.76 -11.47
CA LEU A 59 -1.53 -2.10 -12.55
C LEU A 59 -1.01 -0.85 -13.29
N GLU A 60 -1.74 0.27 -13.23
CA GLU A 60 -1.47 1.49 -13.98
C GLU A 60 -1.63 2.72 -13.08
N ALA A 61 -0.77 3.72 -13.32
CA ALA A 61 -0.73 4.94 -12.52
C ALA A 61 -1.86 5.90 -12.94
N GLN A 62 -3.05 5.68 -12.39
CA GLN A 62 -4.26 6.46 -12.71
C GLN A 62 -4.55 7.57 -11.69
N ARG A 63 -3.86 7.56 -10.54
CA ARG A 63 -4.01 8.52 -9.44
C ARG A 63 -2.64 8.82 -8.82
N SER A 64 -2.59 9.78 -7.91
CA SER A 64 -1.34 10.07 -7.21
C SER A 64 -0.89 8.87 -6.38
N LEU A 65 0.43 8.70 -6.23
CA LEU A 65 0.99 7.59 -5.45
C LEU A 65 0.44 7.56 -4.01
N LEU A 66 0.27 8.73 -3.39
CA LEU A 66 -0.36 8.86 -2.07
C LEU A 66 -1.75 8.23 -2.04
N MET A 67 -2.60 8.58 -3.02
CA MET A 67 -3.95 8.05 -3.09
C MET A 67 -3.98 6.55 -3.41
N ASP A 68 -3.06 6.08 -4.26
CA ASP A 68 -2.96 4.68 -4.63
C ASP A 68 -2.56 3.81 -3.42
N VAL A 69 -1.54 4.22 -2.68
CA VAL A 69 -1.08 3.53 -1.46
C VAL A 69 -2.18 3.47 -0.40
N LYS A 70 -2.83 4.60 -0.10
CA LYS A 70 -3.91 4.65 0.89
C LYS A 70 -5.09 3.77 0.50
N SER A 71 -5.53 3.88 -0.76
CA SER A 71 -6.66 3.10 -1.27
C SER A 71 -6.35 1.61 -1.25
N ASN A 72 -5.20 1.20 -1.78
CA ASN A 72 -4.84 -0.21 -1.88
C ASN A 72 -4.55 -0.82 -0.50
N ALA A 73 -4.02 -0.06 0.46
CA ALA A 73 -3.85 -0.53 1.83
C ALA A 73 -5.19 -0.82 2.52
N VAL A 74 -6.17 0.09 2.41
CA VAL A 74 -7.51 -0.11 2.98
C VAL A 74 -8.23 -1.27 2.27
N PHE A 75 -8.13 -1.36 0.94
CA PHE A 75 -8.76 -2.45 0.19
C PHE A 75 -8.11 -3.81 0.50
N ALA A 76 -6.79 -3.89 0.59
CA ALA A 76 -6.11 -5.11 1.00
C ALA A 76 -6.53 -5.55 2.41
N ALA A 77 -6.74 -4.61 3.33
CA ALA A 77 -7.16 -4.91 4.68
C ALA A 77 -8.64 -5.33 4.78
N LEU A 78 -9.56 -4.64 4.08
CA LEU A 78 -10.99 -4.73 4.37
C LEU A 78 -11.86 -5.20 3.22
N HIS A 79 -11.34 -5.22 1.99
CA HIS A 79 -12.15 -5.39 0.76
C HIS A 79 -11.59 -6.43 -0.22
N ASP A 80 -10.54 -7.16 0.13
CA ASP A 80 -10.10 -8.32 -0.63
C ASP A 80 -11.12 -9.47 -0.46
N SER A 81 -12.02 -9.63 -1.43
CA SER A 81 -13.14 -10.59 -1.36
C SER A 81 -12.73 -12.05 -1.23
N ARG A 82 -11.44 -12.36 -1.45
CA ARG A 82 -10.88 -13.70 -1.31
C ARG A 82 -10.54 -14.02 0.15
N LEU A 83 -10.51 -13.02 1.03
CA LEU A 83 -10.05 -13.11 2.41
C LEU A 83 -11.08 -12.47 3.35
N VAL A 84 -11.03 -12.86 4.63
CA VAL A 84 -11.87 -12.24 5.67
C VAL A 84 -11.31 -10.83 5.96
N PRO A 85 -12.11 -9.77 6.16
CA PRO A 85 -11.59 -8.45 6.53
C PRO A 85 -10.69 -8.48 7.78
N LEU A 86 -9.67 -7.63 7.81
CA LEU A 86 -8.76 -7.46 8.95
C LEU A 86 -9.52 -6.97 10.18
N ARG A 87 -9.29 -7.60 11.33
CA ARG A 87 -9.87 -7.18 12.61
C ARG A 87 -8.89 -6.31 13.36
N THR A 88 -9.41 -5.48 14.27
CA THR A 88 -8.60 -4.60 15.10
C THR A 88 -7.55 -5.36 15.92
N ALA A 89 -7.91 -6.51 16.46
CA ALA A 89 -7.00 -7.38 17.23
C ALA A 89 -5.86 -8.00 16.41
N GLU A 90 -5.95 -7.95 15.07
CA GLU A 90 -4.95 -8.51 14.15
C GLU A 90 -3.96 -7.44 13.66
N PHE A 91 -4.21 -6.17 13.98
CA PHE A 91 -3.47 -5.04 13.41
C PHE A 91 -1.97 -5.09 13.76
N ASP A 92 -1.63 -5.27 15.04
CA ASP A 92 -0.25 -5.25 15.52
C ASP A 92 0.58 -6.46 15.04
N ASP A 93 -0.08 -7.58 14.73
CA ASP A 93 0.56 -8.81 14.24
C ASP A 93 0.63 -8.87 12.70
N THR A 94 0.19 -7.82 12.01
CA THR A 94 0.19 -7.76 10.55
C THR A 94 1.48 -7.13 10.03
N HIS A 95 2.01 -7.69 8.95
CA HIS A 95 3.10 -7.10 8.17
C HIS A 95 2.55 -6.55 6.87
N ILE A 96 2.92 -5.31 6.53
CA ILE A 96 2.60 -4.68 5.25
C ILE A 96 3.84 -4.66 4.36
N GLU A 97 3.65 -5.02 3.10
CA GLU A 97 4.61 -4.82 2.03
C GLU A 97 3.98 -3.94 0.95
N ILE A 98 4.75 -3.00 0.41
CA ILE A 98 4.31 -2.11 -0.66
C ILE A 98 5.28 -2.25 -1.84
N SER A 99 4.77 -2.77 -2.95
CA SER A 99 5.49 -2.90 -4.21
C SER A 99 5.14 -1.73 -5.12
N LEU A 100 6.05 -0.77 -5.26
CA LEU A 100 5.92 0.36 -6.19
C LEU A 100 6.26 -0.09 -7.62
N LEU A 101 5.40 0.23 -8.58
CA LEU A 101 5.64 -0.06 -9.99
C LEU A 101 6.43 1.07 -10.66
N SER A 102 7.40 0.71 -11.50
CA SER A 102 8.04 1.67 -12.40
C SER A 102 7.15 1.97 -13.61
N SER A 103 7.49 3.03 -14.34
CA SER A 103 6.89 3.29 -15.64
C SER A 103 7.02 2.06 -16.55
N ARG A 104 5.93 1.73 -17.25
CA ARG A 104 5.93 0.64 -18.22
C ARG A 104 6.76 1.05 -19.43
N LEU A 105 7.69 0.20 -19.83
CA LEU A 105 8.41 0.30 -21.09
C LEU A 105 7.94 -0.82 -21.99
N ALA A 106 7.54 -0.49 -23.22
CA ALA A 106 7.19 -1.50 -24.21
C ALA A 106 8.42 -2.35 -24.50
N MET A 107 8.30 -3.66 -24.35
CA MET A 107 9.35 -4.58 -24.79
C MET A 107 9.24 -4.76 -26.30
N VAL A 108 10.32 -4.45 -27.01
CA VAL A 108 10.44 -4.75 -28.44
C VAL A 108 10.99 -6.17 -28.55
N VAL A 109 10.21 -7.08 -29.13
CA VAL A 109 10.67 -8.43 -29.45
C VAL A 109 11.53 -8.35 -30.71
N GLN A 110 12.78 -8.78 -30.61
CA GLN A 110 13.64 -8.96 -31.79
C GLN A 110 13.35 -10.35 -32.38
N GLU A 111 13.06 -10.39 -33.68
CA GLU A 111 12.90 -11.62 -34.46
C GLU A 111 14.24 -12.32 -34.72
#